data_AF-B6SPG6-F1
#
_entry.id   AF-B6SPG6-F1
#
_cell.length_a   1.000
_cell.length_b   1.000
_cell.length_c   1.000
_cell.angle_alpha   90.00
_cell.angle_beta   90.00
_cell.angle_gamma   90.00
#
_symmetry.space_group_name_H-M   'P 1'
#
loop_
_entity.id
_entity.type
_entity.pdbx_description
1 polymer ?
#
loop_
_entity_poly.entity_id
_entity_poly.type
_entity_poly.pdbx_seq_one_letter_code
_entity_poly.pdbx_strand_id
1 'polypeptide(L)'
;MASSSQSGGAGGGGTVASNPRVWIVASIAVAGVLVLAEVARRRRRWLRGMSGTPADAGSFCDRFELHPPAQPPPPAARHILSGLTFAASDNFEIEGYVAGFGNPDWKKTHETARHTAVAVTMLRKQGATCVGRTIMDELGFGVTGENLHHGTPANPVSSSLVPGGSCSGSAVAVAAQLVDFAIGTDTIGDVRIPASFCGLLCFRPSYGVISTLGTIANSQSLDTIGWFARDPCILHRVGEVLLPAAVGGLKQTRQFVFADDCFQLLKVSNQKTVHAIKNAVQALHGYQPPKHINIGQYIYSNVPSLKEFCEPATKLEEGTSALKAISTVMLLLQRYEFKANHEEWVNTVKPKLGLDISTRVLQAVNFARENIKSLYAIRNELRAALKNLLKDTGILVLPTTAGYPLKRNSKERLSSGFEDRMYKFVGVAALSGCCEVTIPMENLDHHVSLSFVAAHGSDKFLLRNILDTYSLIQDQVVLASKLETAPVTNVDVDVNASELLKEKGNSAFKRRQWIKAIEFYSEAISLSDTNATYYCNRAAAYLELGRFKQAEADCDRALLLDRKVIDFCRCNIPVLLRVTCLKHCQP
;
A
#
# COMPACT_ATOMS: atom_id res chain seq x y z
N MET A 1 -92.99 -5.17 16.65
CA MET A 1 -93.05 -6.48 15.97
C MET A 1 -91.61 -6.99 15.93
N ALA A 2 -91.17 -7.74 16.96
CA ALA A 2 -91.08 -9.22 16.94
C ALA A 2 -90.30 -9.73 15.71
N SER A 3 -89.22 -10.52 15.78
CA SER A 3 -88.55 -11.24 16.87
C SER A 3 -87.34 -11.98 16.27
N SER A 4 -86.27 -12.17 17.06
CA SER A 4 -85.30 -13.31 17.09
C SER A 4 -84.53 -13.67 15.81
N SER A 5 -83.24 -14.04 15.81
CA SER A 5 -82.45 -14.78 16.80
C SER A 5 -80.94 -14.63 16.51
N GLN A 6 -80.14 -14.61 17.57
CA GLN A 6 -78.69 -14.78 17.55
C GLN A 6 -78.27 -16.21 17.20
N SER A 7 -77.17 -16.37 16.47
CA SER A 7 -76.18 -17.43 16.69
C SER A 7 -74.82 -17.00 16.11
N GLY A 8 -73.78 -17.08 16.92
CA GLY A 8 -72.48 -16.43 16.72
C GLY A 8 -71.56 -16.99 15.65
N GLY A 9 -70.48 -16.26 15.43
CA GLY A 9 -69.33 -16.67 14.62
C GLY A 9 -68.24 -15.60 14.66
N ALA A 10 -67.10 -15.96 15.25
CA ALA A 10 -65.92 -15.10 15.38
C ALA A 10 -65.30 -14.74 14.01
N GLY A 11 -64.77 -13.53 13.91
CA GLY A 11 -63.90 -13.06 12.81
C GLY A 11 -63.63 -11.57 13.06
N GLY A 12 -62.42 -11.06 13.16
CA GLY A 12 -61.13 -11.46 12.62
C GLY A 12 -60.45 -10.14 12.32
N GLY A 13 -59.43 -9.78 13.10
CA GLY A 13 -58.70 -8.53 12.92
C GLY A 13 -58.05 -8.50 11.53
N GLY A 14 -58.58 -7.67 10.64
CA GLY A 14 -58.02 -7.44 9.32
C GLY A 14 -56.75 -6.60 9.42
N THR A 15 -55.60 -7.26 9.50
CA THR A 15 -54.30 -6.67 9.18
C THR A 15 -54.26 -6.32 7.69
N VAL A 16 -54.06 -5.04 7.38
CA VAL A 16 -53.78 -4.58 6.02
C VAL A 16 -52.44 -5.20 5.60
N ALA A 17 -52.48 -6.22 4.74
CA ALA A 17 -51.29 -6.86 4.21
C ALA A 17 -50.52 -5.86 3.33
N SER A 18 -49.38 -5.36 3.83
CA SER A 18 -48.46 -4.53 3.06
C SER A 18 -47.87 -5.36 1.93
N ASN A 19 -48.18 -5.02 0.67
CA ASN A 19 -47.66 -5.73 -0.49
C ASN A 19 -46.16 -5.45 -0.66
N PRO A 20 -45.25 -6.42 -0.43
CA PRO A 20 -43.81 -6.20 -0.43
C PRO A 20 -43.29 -5.75 -1.79
N ARG A 21 -43.99 -6.11 -2.87
CA ARG A 21 -43.62 -5.74 -4.26
C ARG A 21 -43.71 -4.23 -4.49
N VAL A 22 -44.66 -3.54 -3.85
CA VAL A 22 -44.83 -2.09 -3.98
C VAL A 22 -43.67 -1.34 -3.34
N TRP A 23 -43.22 -1.81 -2.16
CA TRP A 23 -42.06 -1.23 -1.46
C TRP A 23 -40.73 -1.48 -2.17
N ILE A 24 -40.57 -2.64 -2.81
CA ILE A 24 -39.38 -2.94 -3.62
C ILE A 24 -39.34 -2.03 -4.86
N VAL A 25 -40.45 -1.88 -5.58
CA VAL A 25 -40.53 -1.00 -6.76
C VAL A 25 -40.31 0.47 -6.38
N ALA A 26 -40.90 0.92 -5.26
CA ALA A 26 -40.68 2.27 -4.75
C ALA A 26 -39.21 2.50 -4.35
N SER A 27 -38.57 1.53 -3.70
CA SER A 27 -37.16 1.61 -3.30
C SER A 27 -36.22 1.67 -4.51
N ILE A 28 -36.48 0.88 -5.56
CA ILE A 28 -35.72 0.89 -6.81
C ILE A 28 -35.91 2.21 -7.57
N ALA A 29 -37.14 2.75 -7.60
CA ALA A 29 -37.43 4.03 -8.21
C ALA A 29 -36.71 5.18 -7.51
N VAL A 30 -36.73 5.20 -6.16
CA VAL A 30 -36.01 6.20 -5.35
C VAL A 30 -34.49 6.11 -5.58
N ALA A 31 -33.93 4.90 -5.59
CA ALA A 31 -32.51 4.70 -5.90
C ALA A 31 -32.16 5.19 -7.32
N GLY A 32 -33.02 4.94 -8.31
CA GLY A 32 -32.85 5.44 -9.68
C GLY A 32 -32.85 6.97 -9.77
N VAL A 33 -33.75 7.63 -9.05
CA VAL A 33 -33.82 9.10 -8.97
C VAL A 33 -32.59 9.69 -8.27
N LEU A 34 -32.11 9.05 -7.19
CA LEU A 34 -30.90 9.50 -6.49
C LEU A 34 -29.64 9.41 -7.35
N VAL A 35 -29.49 8.33 -8.13
CA VAL A 35 -28.39 8.16 -9.09
C VAL A 35 -28.46 9.23 -10.18
N LEU A 36 -29.62 9.45 -10.78
CA LEU A 36 -29.81 10.51 -11.79
C LEU A 36 -29.54 11.90 -11.23
N ALA A 37 -29.97 12.17 -9.99
CA ALA A 37 -29.71 13.43 -9.31
C ALA A 37 -28.22 13.64 -9.01
N GLU A 38 -27.48 12.59 -8.65
CA GLU A 38 -26.03 12.65 -8.46
C GLU A 38 -25.30 12.90 -9.78
N VAL A 39 -25.66 12.17 -10.86
CA VAL A 39 -25.11 12.39 -12.21
C VAL A 39 -25.35 13.82 -12.69
N ALA A 40 -26.56 14.36 -12.48
CA ALA A 40 -26.89 15.74 -12.80
C ALA A 40 -26.16 16.78 -11.92
N ARG A 41 -25.89 16.46 -10.65
CA ARG A 41 -25.07 17.31 -9.75
C ARG A 41 -23.60 17.29 -10.14
N ARG A 42 -23.06 16.15 -10.60
CA ARG A 42 -21.70 16.03 -11.16
C ARG A 42 -21.55 16.89 -12.43
N ARG A 43 -22.49 16.79 -13.37
CA ARG A 43 -22.52 17.61 -14.59
C ARG A 43 -22.55 19.12 -14.30
N ARG A 44 -23.30 19.55 -13.28
CA ARG A 44 -23.38 20.97 -12.86
C ARG A 44 -22.13 21.50 -12.13
N ARG A 45 -21.34 20.63 -11.48
CA ARG A 45 -20.03 21.01 -10.92
C ARG A 45 -19.00 21.19 -12.04
N TRP A 46 -19.02 20.30 -13.03
CA TRP A 46 -18.16 20.38 -14.21
C TRP A 46 -18.41 21.66 -15.04
N LEU A 47 -19.68 21.99 -15.34
CA LEU A 47 -20.03 23.22 -16.06
C LEU A 47 -19.58 24.50 -15.33
N ARG A 48 -19.51 24.48 -13.99
CA ARG A 48 -19.01 25.61 -13.18
C ARG A 48 -17.48 25.73 -13.18
N GLY A 49 -16.76 24.69 -13.57
CA GLY A 49 -15.30 24.72 -13.71
C GLY A 49 -14.81 25.45 -14.96
N MET A 50 -15.67 25.72 -15.95
CA MET A 50 -15.26 26.30 -17.24
C MET A 50 -14.81 27.78 -17.17
N SER A 51 -14.82 28.44 -16.00
CA SER A 51 -14.40 29.84 -15.85
C SER A 51 -13.23 30.03 -14.87
N GLY A 52 -12.02 30.28 -15.39
CA GLY A 52 -11.13 31.32 -14.85
C GLY A 52 -10.18 31.03 -13.67
N THR A 53 -9.71 29.80 -13.49
CA THR A 53 -8.44 29.32 -12.86
C THR A 53 -8.39 27.82 -13.19
N PRO A 54 -7.26 27.14 -13.48
CA PRO A 54 -7.31 25.93 -14.30
C PRO A 54 -8.12 24.84 -13.58
N ALA A 55 -9.33 24.61 -14.09
CA ALA A 55 -10.44 23.84 -13.53
C ALA A 55 -10.09 22.40 -13.12
N ASP A 56 -8.88 21.98 -13.49
CA ASP A 56 -8.44 20.61 -13.63
C ASP A 56 -7.25 20.28 -12.72
N ALA A 57 -6.86 21.20 -11.82
CA ALA A 57 -5.67 21.09 -10.98
C ALA A 57 -4.37 20.82 -11.77
N GLY A 58 -4.36 21.21 -13.05
CA GLY A 58 -3.26 20.91 -13.98
C GLY A 58 -3.12 19.44 -14.32
N SER A 59 -4.15 18.61 -14.16
CA SER A 59 -4.06 17.16 -14.41
C SER A 59 -4.20 16.80 -15.91
N PHE A 60 -4.86 17.69 -16.64
CA PHE A 60 -5.23 17.73 -18.07
C PHE A 60 -4.10 17.93 -19.10
N CYS A 61 -3.79 17.02 -20.02
CA CYS A 61 -3.11 17.43 -21.27
C CYS A 61 -4.11 17.62 -22.43
N ASP A 62 -5.11 16.75 -22.54
CA ASP A 62 -6.20 16.87 -23.52
C ASP A 62 -7.55 16.56 -22.83
N ARG A 63 -8.59 17.35 -23.15
CA ARG A 63 -9.96 17.20 -22.64
C ARG A 63 -10.90 16.77 -23.75
N PHE A 64 -11.59 15.65 -23.55
CA PHE A 64 -12.62 15.14 -24.47
C PHE A 64 -13.51 14.13 -23.73
N GLU A 65 -14.69 13.81 -24.27
CA GLU A 65 -15.56 12.77 -23.73
C GLU A 65 -15.73 11.63 -24.73
N LEU A 66 -15.34 10.42 -24.33
CA LEU A 66 -15.64 9.19 -25.05
C LEU A 66 -16.71 8.43 -24.29
N HIS A 67 -17.97 8.66 -24.67
CA HIS A 67 -19.10 7.97 -24.07
C HIS A 67 -19.02 6.46 -24.30
N PRO A 68 -19.50 5.66 -23.32
CA PRO A 68 -19.65 4.22 -23.51
C PRO A 68 -20.75 3.92 -24.54
N PRO A 69 -20.78 2.69 -25.10
CA PRO A 69 -21.96 2.22 -25.81
C PRO A 69 -23.20 2.24 -24.90
N ALA A 70 -24.38 2.29 -25.51
CA ALA A 70 -25.66 2.30 -24.80
C ALA A 70 -25.75 1.13 -23.81
N GLN A 71 -26.38 1.37 -22.65
CA GLN A 71 -26.68 0.31 -21.70
C GLN A 71 -27.66 -0.69 -22.33
N PRO A 72 -27.49 -1.99 -22.09
CA PRO A 72 -28.39 -3.00 -22.61
C PRO A 72 -29.78 -2.82 -21.94
N PRO A 73 -30.89 -3.02 -22.69
CA PRO A 73 -32.22 -2.89 -22.14
C PRO A 73 -32.51 -4.02 -21.12
N PRO A 74 -33.37 -3.78 -20.11
CA PRO A 74 -33.83 -4.83 -19.21
C PRO A 74 -34.44 -6.01 -20.02
N PRO A 75 -34.21 -7.28 -19.60
CA PRO A 75 -33.74 -7.71 -18.28
C PRO A 75 -32.21 -7.87 -18.17
N ALA A 76 -31.42 -7.45 -19.17
CA ALA A 76 -29.97 -7.60 -19.13
C ALA A 76 -29.34 -6.83 -17.96
N ALA A 77 -28.28 -7.40 -17.37
CA ALA A 77 -27.57 -6.76 -16.26
C ALA A 77 -26.91 -5.45 -16.72
N ARG A 78 -26.93 -4.44 -15.84
CA ARG A 78 -26.21 -3.18 -16.08
C ARG A 78 -24.72 -3.42 -16.15
N HIS A 79 -24.02 -2.63 -16.97
CA HIS A 79 -22.57 -2.74 -17.05
C HIS A 79 -21.89 -2.39 -15.71
N ILE A 80 -20.78 -3.07 -15.43
CA ILE A 80 -20.10 -3.02 -14.13
C ILE A 80 -19.62 -1.61 -13.77
N LEU A 81 -19.29 -0.76 -14.74
CA LEU A 81 -18.77 0.59 -14.53
C LEU A 81 -19.77 1.68 -14.97
N SER A 82 -21.05 1.33 -15.11
CA SER A 82 -22.10 2.27 -15.52
C SER A 82 -22.11 3.52 -14.63
N GLY A 83 -22.07 4.69 -15.26
CA GLY A 83 -22.12 6.00 -14.59
C GLY A 83 -20.80 6.48 -13.98
N LEU A 84 -19.71 5.70 -14.13
CA LEU A 84 -18.37 6.12 -13.69
C LEU A 84 -17.63 6.86 -14.80
N THR A 85 -16.79 7.82 -14.41
CA THR A 85 -15.85 8.50 -15.31
C THR A 85 -14.41 8.11 -15.03
N PHE A 86 -13.59 8.10 -16.08
CA PHE A 86 -12.16 7.85 -15.95
C PHE A 86 -11.29 8.68 -16.87
N ALA A 87 -10.02 8.79 -16.52
CA ALA A 87 -8.97 9.37 -17.35
C ALA A 87 -7.91 8.32 -17.70
N ALA A 88 -7.19 8.53 -18.79
CA ALA A 88 -6.06 7.69 -19.17
C ALA A 88 -4.79 8.54 -19.30
N SER A 89 -3.65 8.01 -18.86
CA SER A 89 -2.35 8.63 -19.09
C SER A 89 -2.10 8.89 -20.59
N ASP A 90 -1.29 9.89 -20.91
CA ASP A 90 -1.07 10.37 -22.29
C ASP A 90 -0.34 9.38 -23.22
N ASN A 91 0.09 8.22 -22.71
CA ASN A 91 0.66 7.13 -23.49
C ASN A 91 -0.35 6.08 -23.94
N PHE A 92 -1.64 6.25 -23.67
CA PHE A 92 -2.70 5.37 -24.18
C PHE A 92 -3.23 5.87 -25.53
N GLU A 93 -3.18 5.00 -26.54
CA GLU A 93 -3.75 5.25 -27.85
C GLU A 93 -5.28 5.32 -27.78
N ILE A 94 -5.84 6.30 -28.47
CA ILE A 94 -7.27 6.53 -28.57
C ILE A 94 -7.52 6.89 -30.04
N GLU A 95 -8.39 6.12 -30.69
CA GLU A 95 -8.75 6.32 -32.09
C GLU A 95 -9.08 7.79 -32.39
N GLY A 96 -8.41 8.36 -33.40
CA GLY A 96 -8.57 9.75 -33.80
C GLY A 96 -7.75 10.78 -33.01
N TYR A 97 -6.98 10.35 -32.00
CA TYR A 97 -6.12 11.23 -31.19
C TYR A 97 -4.66 10.78 -31.26
N VAL A 98 -3.72 11.74 -31.24
CA VAL A 98 -2.28 11.47 -31.17
C VAL A 98 -1.87 11.36 -29.70
N ALA A 99 -1.37 10.20 -29.25
CA ALA A 99 -0.81 10.04 -27.90
C ALA A 99 0.49 10.86 -27.79
N GLY A 100 0.60 11.71 -26.76
CA GLY A 100 1.71 12.66 -26.66
C GLY A 100 2.94 12.09 -25.94
N PHE A 101 2.81 10.98 -25.21
CA PHE A 101 3.87 10.41 -24.38
C PHE A 101 4.53 11.44 -23.45
N GLY A 102 3.74 12.45 -23.02
CA GLY A 102 4.21 13.56 -22.20
C GLY A 102 5.12 14.56 -22.92
N ASN A 103 5.34 14.47 -24.24
CA ASN A 103 6.25 15.33 -24.98
C ASN A 103 5.61 15.87 -26.30
N PRO A 104 5.53 17.20 -26.50
CA PRO A 104 4.94 17.77 -27.71
C PRO A 104 5.67 17.41 -29.01
N ASP A 105 6.98 17.17 -29.00
CA ASP A 105 7.72 16.79 -30.20
C ASP A 105 7.35 15.36 -30.63
N TRP A 106 7.03 14.48 -29.68
CA TRP A 106 6.46 13.17 -29.99
C TRP A 106 5.11 13.33 -30.71
N LYS A 107 4.23 14.17 -30.17
CA LYS A 107 2.91 14.45 -30.77
C LYS A 107 3.01 15.06 -32.19
N LYS A 108 4.05 15.85 -32.48
CA LYS A 108 4.25 16.46 -33.81
C LYS A 108 4.70 15.47 -34.88
N THR A 109 5.40 14.41 -34.49
CA THR A 109 5.99 13.46 -35.44
C THR A 109 5.19 12.17 -35.60
N HIS A 110 4.10 12.00 -34.85
CA HIS A 110 3.25 10.82 -34.88
C HIS A 110 1.85 11.15 -35.38
N GLU A 111 1.27 10.22 -36.14
CA GLU A 111 -0.10 10.33 -36.64
C GLU A 111 -1.14 10.00 -35.55
N THR A 112 -2.41 10.31 -35.83
CA THR A 112 -3.52 9.90 -34.97
C THR A 112 -3.60 8.38 -34.88
N ALA A 113 -3.85 7.86 -33.67
CA ALA A 113 -3.99 6.43 -33.49
C ALA A 113 -5.17 5.88 -34.31
N ARG A 114 -4.95 4.71 -34.94
CA ARG A 114 -5.97 4.00 -35.73
C ARG A 114 -6.92 3.17 -34.86
N HIS A 115 -6.49 2.84 -33.64
CA HIS A 115 -7.25 2.03 -32.71
C HIS A 115 -7.13 2.60 -31.30
N THR A 116 -8.16 2.36 -30.48
CA THR A 116 -8.12 2.66 -29.05
C THR A 116 -7.49 1.49 -28.29
N ALA A 117 -6.64 1.80 -27.32
CA ALA A 117 -6.01 0.84 -26.41
C ALA A 117 -7.01 -0.19 -25.87
N VAL A 118 -6.58 -1.45 -25.75
CA VAL A 118 -7.48 -2.55 -25.34
C VAL A 118 -8.09 -2.27 -23.97
N ALA A 119 -7.30 -1.79 -23.00
CA ALA A 119 -7.79 -1.43 -21.67
C ALA A 119 -8.86 -0.32 -21.70
N VAL A 120 -8.64 0.76 -22.46
CA VAL A 120 -9.61 1.85 -22.63
C VAL A 120 -10.90 1.33 -23.26
N THR A 121 -10.78 0.47 -24.27
CA THR A 121 -11.92 -0.17 -24.95
C THR A 121 -12.73 -1.04 -23.99
N MET A 122 -12.08 -1.86 -23.18
CA MET A 122 -12.75 -2.74 -22.20
C MET A 122 -13.54 -1.94 -21.16
N LEU A 123 -12.93 -0.87 -20.60
CA LEU A 123 -13.58 -0.01 -19.61
C LEU A 123 -14.80 0.72 -20.19
N ARG A 124 -14.67 1.25 -21.41
CA ARG A 124 -15.79 1.89 -22.12
C ARG A 124 -16.91 0.90 -22.40
N LYS A 125 -16.61 -0.29 -22.92
CA LYS A 125 -17.61 -1.35 -23.15
C LYS A 125 -18.37 -1.70 -21.87
N GLN A 126 -17.74 -1.58 -20.70
CA GLN A 126 -18.36 -1.78 -19.40
C GLN A 126 -19.00 -0.53 -18.79
N GLY A 127 -19.30 0.49 -19.60
CA GLY A 127 -20.16 1.61 -19.20
C GLY A 127 -19.45 2.83 -18.60
N ALA A 128 -18.12 2.84 -18.56
CA ALA A 128 -17.35 3.99 -18.09
C ALA A 128 -17.17 5.03 -19.21
N THR A 129 -17.20 6.32 -18.85
CA THR A 129 -16.91 7.43 -19.79
C THR A 129 -15.47 7.88 -19.62
N CYS A 130 -14.68 7.90 -20.70
CA CYS A 130 -13.33 8.49 -20.66
C CYS A 130 -13.43 10.01 -20.83
N VAL A 131 -12.85 10.81 -19.93
CA VAL A 131 -12.99 12.28 -19.90
C VAL A 131 -11.71 13.04 -20.23
N GLY A 132 -10.73 12.36 -20.82
CA GLY A 132 -9.53 12.99 -21.35
C GLY A 132 -8.26 12.21 -21.09
N ARG A 133 -7.15 12.82 -21.52
CA ARG A 133 -5.79 12.35 -21.25
C ARG A 133 -5.11 13.20 -20.20
N THR A 134 -4.41 12.53 -19.32
CA THR A 134 -3.72 13.17 -18.20
C THR A 134 -2.25 13.35 -18.46
N ILE A 135 -1.70 14.42 -17.88
CA ILE A 135 -0.25 14.70 -17.90
C ILE A 135 0.50 13.49 -17.32
N MET A 136 1.64 13.20 -17.93
CA MET A 136 2.63 12.27 -17.42
C MET A 136 4.04 12.87 -17.56
N ASP A 137 5.00 12.30 -16.83
CA ASP A 137 6.42 12.63 -17.04
C ASP A 137 6.84 12.23 -18.46
N GLU A 138 7.71 13.04 -19.05
CA GLU A 138 8.14 12.87 -20.45
C GLU A 138 8.69 11.47 -20.70
N LEU A 139 8.14 10.80 -21.71
CA LEU A 139 8.56 9.49 -22.19
C LEU A 139 8.49 8.38 -21.12
N GLY A 140 7.74 8.59 -20.02
CA GLY A 140 7.64 7.64 -18.91
C GLY A 140 8.94 7.51 -18.10
N PHE A 141 9.85 8.49 -18.20
CA PHE A 141 11.15 8.43 -17.53
C PHE A 141 11.22 9.15 -16.18
N GLY A 142 10.17 9.83 -15.72
CA GLY A 142 10.21 10.61 -14.48
C GLY A 142 9.44 9.99 -13.31
N VAL A 143 9.79 10.43 -12.10
CA VAL A 143 9.19 9.95 -10.83
C VAL A 143 8.57 11.07 -10.00
N THR A 144 8.70 12.32 -10.44
CA THR A 144 8.24 13.49 -9.67
C THR A 144 6.90 14.00 -10.16
N GLY A 145 6.53 13.79 -11.43
CA GLY A 145 5.35 14.44 -12.00
C GLY A 145 5.64 15.80 -12.62
N GLU A 146 6.89 16.21 -12.67
CA GLU A 146 7.29 17.49 -13.28
C GLU A 146 7.51 17.31 -14.77
N ASN A 147 6.76 18.08 -15.58
CA ASN A 147 6.88 18.07 -17.03
C ASN A 147 7.24 19.46 -17.53
N LEU A 148 8.29 19.58 -18.36
CA LEU A 148 8.77 20.85 -18.90
C LEU A 148 7.71 21.57 -19.74
N HIS A 149 6.86 20.82 -20.44
CA HIS A 149 5.96 21.36 -21.47
C HIS A 149 4.56 21.60 -20.93
N HIS A 150 4.06 20.69 -20.11
CA HIS A 150 2.69 20.74 -19.60
C HIS A 150 2.59 21.28 -18.16
N GLY A 151 3.73 21.48 -17.48
CA GLY A 151 3.78 21.87 -16.08
C GLY A 151 3.63 20.68 -15.12
N THR A 152 3.43 20.98 -13.84
CA THR A 152 3.27 19.95 -12.79
C THR A 152 1.83 20.00 -12.28
N PRO A 153 1.10 18.86 -12.28
CA PRO A 153 -0.18 18.76 -11.58
C PRO A 153 -0.04 19.13 -10.09
N ALA A 154 -1.07 19.76 -9.52
CA ALA A 154 -1.03 20.20 -8.13
C ALA A 154 -1.24 19.02 -7.17
N ASN A 155 -0.24 18.68 -6.36
CA ASN A 155 -0.37 17.63 -5.34
C ASN A 155 -1.50 18.00 -4.35
N PRO A 156 -2.43 17.08 -4.04
CA PRO A 156 -3.60 17.33 -3.18
C PRO A 156 -3.24 17.67 -1.73
N VAL A 157 -2.10 17.19 -1.23
CA VAL A 157 -1.60 17.49 0.12
C VAL A 157 -1.08 18.93 0.19
N SER A 158 -0.35 19.37 -0.84
CA SER A 158 0.12 20.75 -0.98
C SER A 158 0.64 21.00 -2.39
N SER A 159 0.21 22.10 -3.02
CA SER A 159 0.64 22.49 -4.38
C SER A 159 2.13 22.79 -4.52
N SER A 160 2.84 22.94 -3.38
CA SER A 160 4.31 23.09 -3.32
C SER A 160 5.06 21.76 -3.40
N LEU A 161 4.36 20.63 -3.23
CA LEU A 161 4.93 19.28 -3.28
C LEU A 161 4.74 18.67 -4.67
N VAL A 162 5.65 17.77 -5.03
CA VAL A 162 5.53 17.00 -6.26
C VAL A 162 4.44 15.91 -6.12
N PRO A 163 3.58 15.69 -7.12
CA PRO A 163 2.54 14.66 -7.06
C PRO A 163 3.07 13.24 -7.22
N GLY A 164 4.33 13.06 -7.64
CA GLY A 164 4.90 11.77 -8.03
C GLY A 164 4.64 11.48 -9.51
N GLY A 165 5.35 10.51 -10.08
CA GLY A 165 5.27 10.17 -11.51
C GLY A 165 5.65 8.71 -11.82
N SER A 166 5.54 8.27 -13.08
CA SER A 166 5.22 9.11 -14.23
C SER A 166 3.74 9.47 -14.44
N CYS A 167 2.77 8.76 -13.83
CA CYS A 167 1.34 8.99 -14.05
C CYS A 167 0.74 10.09 -13.14
N SER A 168 1.40 11.25 -13.08
CA SER A 168 1.09 12.35 -12.15
C SER A 168 -0.32 12.93 -12.33
N GLY A 169 -0.72 13.21 -13.57
CA GLY A 169 -2.04 13.75 -13.87
C GLY A 169 -3.15 12.75 -13.56
N SER A 170 -2.93 11.45 -13.78
CA SER A 170 -3.90 10.39 -13.43
C SER A 170 -4.20 10.39 -11.93
N ALA A 171 -3.15 10.46 -11.10
CA ALA A 171 -3.29 10.51 -9.66
C ALA A 171 -4.00 11.80 -9.20
N VAL A 172 -3.55 12.97 -9.65
CA VAL A 172 -4.17 14.24 -9.24
C VAL A 172 -5.62 14.33 -9.73
N ALA A 173 -5.95 13.83 -10.91
CA ALA A 173 -7.33 13.80 -11.41
C ALA A 173 -8.26 13.00 -10.49
N VAL A 174 -7.80 11.86 -9.98
CA VAL A 174 -8.56 11.05 -9.02
C VAL A 174 -8.59 11.71 -7.65
N ALA A 175 -7.48 12.24 -7.14
CA ALA A 175 -7.44 12.89 -5.83
C ALA A 175 -8.34 14.15 -5.79
N ALA A 176 -8.31 14.95 -6.84
CA ALA A 176 -9.14 16.15 -7.01
C ALA A 176 -10.61 15.84 -7.39
N GLN A 177 -11.00 14.56 -7.45
CA GLN A 177 -12.36 14.12 -7.77
C GLN A 177 -12.87 14.59 -9.14
N LEU A 178 -11.96 14.82 -10.08
CA LEU A 178 -12.30 15.13 -11.47
C LEU A 178 -12.79 13.88 -12.21
N VAL A 179 -12.34 12.70 -11.76
CA VAL A 179 -12.78 11.38 -12.23
C VAL A 179 -13.00 10.41 -11.06
N ASP A 180 -13.75 9.35 -11.31
CA ASP A 180 -13.98 8.28 -10.32
C ASP A 180 -12.75 7.35 -10.21
N PHE A 181 -12.05 7.09 -11.32
CA PHE A 181 -10.79 6.34 -11.38
C PHE A 181 -9.91 6.83 -12.55
N ALA A 182 -8.64 6.45 -12.58
CA ALA A 182 -7.77 6.73 -13.73
C ALA A 182 -6.84 5.56 -14.00
N ILE A 183 -6.42 5.39 -15.25
CA ILE A 183 -5.47 4.35 -15.66
C ILE A 183 -4.13 4.95 -16.08
N GLY A 184 -3.07 4.17 -15.88
CA GLY A 184 -1.70 4.52 -16.21
C GLY A 184 -0.88 3.26 -16.51
N THR A 185 0.35 3.43 -16.98
CA THR A 185 1.31 2.34 -17.09
C THR A 185 2.21 2.34 -15.86
N ASP A 186 2.38 1.22 -15.17
CA ASP A 186 3.41 1.02 -14.15
C ASP A 186 4.59 0.26 -14.75
N THR A 187 5.74 0.92 -14.86
CA THR A 187 6.99 0.31 -15.32
C THR A 187 7.94 0.14 -14.14
N ILE A 188 8.23 1.24 -13.45
CA ILE A 188 9.19 1.30 -12.32
C ILE A 188 8.58 1.91 -11.06
N GLY A 189 7.25 1.88 -10.95
CA GLY A 189 6.49 2.53 -9.87
C GLY A 189 5.62 3.69 -10.32
N ASP A 190 5.42 3.85 -11.63
CA ASP A 190 4.80 5.03 -12.24
C ASP A 190 3.36 5.31 -11.84
N VAL A 191 2.63 4.31 -11.32
CA VAL A 191 1.33 4.54 -10.67
C VAL A 191 1.42 4.46 -9.15
N ARG A 192 2.29 3.60 -8.61
CA ARG A 192 2.41 3.39 -7.16
C ARG A 192 3.02 4.58 -6.42
N ILE A 193 4.02 5.22 -7.01
CA ILE A 193 4.68 6.42 -6.46
C ILE A 193 3.68 7.58 -6.37
N PRO A 194 3.00 8.00 -7.46
CA PRO A 194 2.04 9.08 -7.36
C PRO A 194 0.81 8.71 -6.52
N ALA A 195 0.42 7.43 -6.46
CA ALA A 195 -0.63 7.00 -5.54
C ALA A 195 -0.23 7.24 -4.08
N SER A 196 1.02 6.90 -3.72
CA SER A 196 1.55 7.15 -2.39
C SER A 196 1.58 8.64 -2.06
N PHE A 197 2.06 9.46 -3.00
CA PHE A 197 2.25 10.90 -2.80
C PHE A 197 0.95 11.70 -2.81
N CYS A 198 -0.08 11.20 -3.49
CA CYS A 198 -1.40 11.82 -3.57
C CYS A 198 -2.43 11.20 -2.62
N GLY A 199 -2.06 10.21 -1.80
CA GLY A 199 -2.96 9.58 -0.84
C GLY A 199 -4.08 8.75 -1.48
N LEU A 200 -3.74 7.93 -2.49
CA LEU A 200 -4.71 7.15 -3.26
C LEU A 200 -4.49 5.64 -3.15
N LEU A 201 -5.57 4.88 -3.35
CA LEU A 201 -5.46 3.47 -3.66
C LEU A 201 -4.95 3.31 -5.09
N CYS A 202 -4.08 2.33 -5.28
CA CYS A 202 -3.60 1.95 -6.60
C CYS A 202 -3.44 0.45 -6.71
N PHE A 203 -3.75 -0.10 -7.88
CA PHE A 203 -3.47 -1.48 -8.22
C PHE A 203 -2.50 -1.57 -9.39
N ARG A 204 -1.40 -2.31 -9.18
CA ARG A 204 -0.52 -2.81 -10.23
C ARG A 204 -0.87 -4.30 -10.45
N PRO A 205 -1.36 -4.70 -11.63
CA PRO A 205 -1.63 -6.09 -11.93
C PRO A 205 -0.32 -6.88 -12.09
N SER A 206 -0.42 -8.20 -12.04
CA SER A 206 0.66 -9.09 -12.41
C SER A 206 1.04 -8.85 -13.87
N TYR A 207 2.35 -8.91 -14.14
CA TYR A 207 2.86 -8.68 -15.47
C TYR A 207 2.21 -9.60 -16.51
N GLY A 208 1.79 -9.02 -17.64
CA GLY A 208 1.22 -9.74 -18.78
C GLY A 208 -0.23 -10.21 -18.60
N VAL A 209 -0.87 -9.94 -17.46
CA VAL A 209 -2.28 -10.31 -17.23
C VAL A 209 -3.26 -9.38 -17.94
N ILE A 210 -2.92 -8.10 -18.07
CA ILE A 210 -3.69 -7.11 -18.83
C ILE A 210 -2.90 -6.74 -20.09
N SER A 211 -3.59 -6.71 -21.24
CA SER A 211 -2.98 -6.35 -22.52
C SER A 211 -2.52 -4.88 -22.53
N THR A 212 -1.27 -4.66 -22.92
CA THR A 212 -0.66 -3.34 -23.19
C THR A 212 -0.81 -2.92 -24.66
N LEU A 213 -1.63 -3.63 -25.45
CA LEU A 213 -1.86 -3.28 -26.85
C LEU A 213 -2.55 -1.91 -26.95
N GLY A 214 -1.95 -1.02 -27.75
CA GLY A 214 -2.35 0.39 -27.88
C GLY A 214 -1.85 1.27 -26.74
N THR A 215 -0.75 0.89 -26.08
CA THR A 215 0.02 1.81 -25.22
C THR A 215 1.42 1.99 -25.77
N ILE A 216 1.95 3.21 -25.71
CA ILE A 216 3.34 3.47 -26.06
C ILE A 216 4.22 2.85 -24.98
N ALA A 217 5.02 1.86 -25.36
CA ALA A 217 5.85 1.10 -24.44
C ALA A 217 7.03 1.93 -23.93
N ASN A 218 7.28 1.89 -22.63
CA ASN A 218 8.54 2.35 -22.06
C ASN A 218 9.49 1.16 -21.91
N SER A 219 9.02 0.05 -21.35
CA SER A 219 9.74 -1.21 -21.21
C SER A 219 8.76 -2.38 -21.26
N GLN A 220 8.68 -3.07 -22.41
CA GLN A 220 7.70 -4.13 -22.63
C GLN A 220 7.75 -5.25 -21.60
N SER A 221 8.89 -5.54 -20.96
CA SER A 221 8.97 -6.60 -19.95
C SER A 221 8.61 -6.15 -18.52
N LEU A 222 8.40 -4.85 -18.30
CA LEU A 222 8.07 -4.26 -17.01
C LEU A 222 6.69 -3.60 -17.00
N ASP A 223 6.27 -3.05 -18.15
CA ASP A 223 5.04 -2.30 -18.34
C ASP A 223 3.81 -3.13 -17.96
N THR A 224 2.95 -2.52 -17.13
CA THR A 224 1.64 -3.06 -16.76
C THR A 224 0.59 -1.96 -16.73
N ILE A 225 -0.68 -2.29 -16.98
CA ILE A 225 -1.77 -1.30 -16.91
C ILE A 225 -2.30 -1.23 -15.48
N GLY A 226 -1.85 -0.22 -14.73
CA GLY A 226 -2.30 0.05 -13.37
C GLY A 226 -3.45 1.06 -13.33
N TRP A 227 -4.12 1.14 -12.18
CA TRP A 227 -5.20 2.11 -11.99
C TRP A 227 -5.31 2.63 -10.56
N PHE A 228 -5.84 3.85 -10.46
CA PHE A 228 -6.05 4.60 -9.23
C PHE A 228 -7.53 4.67 -8.87
N ALA A 229 -7.83 4.64 -7.58
CA ALA A 229 -9.16 4.96 -7.06
C ALA A 229 -9.04 5.59 -5.66
N ARG A 230 -10.12 6.23 -5.19
CA ARG A 230 -10.27 6.61 -3.77
C ARG A 230 -11.01 5.55 -2.96
N ASP A 231 -11.86 4.77 -3.63
CA ASP A 231 -12.75 3.79 -3.03
C ASP A 231 -12.29 2.37 -3.42
N PRO A 232 -12.06 1.45 -2.46
CA PRO A 232 -11.71 0.06 -2.76
C PRO A 232 -12.77 -0.65 -3.61
N CYS A 233 -14.04 -0.25 -3.53
CA CYS A 233 -15.11 -0.81 -4.36
C CYS A 233 -14.92 -0.44 -5.84
N ILE A 234 -14.50 0.80 -6.14
CA ILE A 234 -14.17 1.23 -7.50
C ILE A 234 -12.92 0.51 -7.98
N LEU A 235 -11.88 0.43 -7.14
CA LEU A 235 -10.65 -0.30 -7.44
C LEU A 235 -10.95 -1.76 -7.84
N HIS A 236 -11.80 -2.44 -7.07
CA HIS A 236 -12.23 -3.82 -7.33
C HIS A 236 -13.09 -3.94 -8.60
N ARG A 237 -14.05 -3.03 -8.83
CA ARG A 237 -14.91 -3.05 -10.03
C ARG A 237 -14.10 -2.88 -11.31
N VAL A 238 -13.07 -2.04 -11.31
CA VAL A 238 -12.14 -1.92 -12.44
C VAL A 238 -11.36 -3.22 -12.66
N GLY A 239 -10.90 -3.86 -11.58
CA GLY A 239 -10.26 -5.17 -11.65
C GLY A 239 -11.17 -6.28 -12.20
N GLU A 240 -12.45 -6.29 -11.87
CA GLU A 240 -13.42 -7.25 -12.44
C GLU A 240 -13.60 -7.10 -13.95
N VAL A 241 -13.37 -5.91 -14.49
CA VAL A 241 -13.43 -5.66 -15.94
C VAL A 241 -12.12 -6.04 -16.63
N LEU A 242 -10.98 -5.66 -16.05
CA LEU A 242 -9.68 -5.78 -16.73
C LEU A 242 -9.00 -7.13 -16.53
N LEU A 243 -9.20 -7.79 -15.39
CA LEU A 243 -8.53 -9.04 -15.06
C LEU A 243 -9.26 -10.25 -15.64
N PRO A 244 -8.52 -11.29 -16.08
CA PRO A 244 -9.13 -12.55 -16.48
C PRO A 244 -9.87 -13.21 -15.32
N ALA A 245 -10.84 -14.07 -15.63
CA ALA A 245 -11.56 -14.84 -14.63
C ALA A 245 -10.60 -15.68 -13.77
N ALA A 246 -10.87 -15.76 -12.46
CA ALA A 246 -10.06 -16.55 -11.54
C ALA A 246 -10.23 -18.05 -11.85
N VAL A 247 -9.13 -18.74 -12.10
CA VAL A 247 -9.11 -20.20 -12.25
C VAL A 247 -8.95 -20.81 -10.85
N GLY A 248 -9.95 -21.55 -10.36
CA GLY A 248 -9.82 -22.36 -9.13
C GLY A 248 -10.46 -21.82 -7.84
N GLY A 249 -11.35 -20.84 -7.91
CA GLY A 249 -12.03 -20.28 -6.73
C GLY A 249 -11.10 -19.43 -5.85
N LEU A 250 -11.69 -18.49 -5.10
CA LEU A 250 -10.89 -17.60 -4.24
C LEU A 250 -10.60 -18.30 -2.92
N LYS A 251 -9.31 -18.48 -2.61
CA LYS A 251 -8.87 -19.03 -1.32
C LYS A 251 -9.17 -18.02 -0.22
N GLN A 252 -9.79 -18.50 0.86
CA GLN A 252 -10.22 -17.65 1.98
C GLN A 252 -9.10 -17.45 3.02
N THR A 253 -8.07 -18.31 3.00
CA THR A 253 -6.92 -18.24 3.91
C THR A 253 -5.91 -17.19 3.48
N ARG A 254 -5.37 -16.47 4.46
CA ARG A 254 -4.48 -15.31 4.24
C ARG A 254 -3.26 -15.41 5.16
N GLN A 255 -2.07 -15.30 4.60
CA GLN A 255 -0.83 -15.21 5.37
C GLN A 255 -0.13 -13.90 5.05
N PHE A 256 -0.13 -12.98 6.01
CA PHE A 256 0.61 -11.74 5.89
C PHE A 256 2.09 -11.98 6.23
N VAL A 257 2.97 -11.45 5.40
CA VAL A 257 4.43 -11.55 5.53
C VAL A 257 4.99 -10.15 5.56
N PHE A 258 5.55 -9.69 6.68
CA PHE A 258 6.14 -8.37 6.82
C PHE A 258 7.61 -8.38 6.43
N ALA A 259 8.00 -7.44 5.57
CA ALA A 259 9.39 -7.19 5.17
C ALA A 259 10.09 -6.25 6.16
N ASP A 260 10.55 -6.79 7.29
CA ASP A 260 11.08 -6.00 8.42
C ASP A 260 12.28 -5.13 8.02
N ASP A 261 13.16 -5.64 7.17
CA ASP A 261 14.30 -4.91 6.63
C ASP A 261 13.87 -3.71 5.77
N CYS A 262 12.78 -3.81 4.99
CA CYS A 262 12.24 -2.65 4.29
C CYS A 262 11.71 -1.58 5.24
N PHE A 263 11.06 -1.97 6.35
CA PHE A 263 10.60 -1.01 7.36
C PHE A 263 11.77 -0.37 8.14
N GLN A 264 12.86 -1.11 8.38
CA GLN A 264 14.08 -0.58 9.01
C GLN A 264 14.81 0.45 8.14
N LEU A 265 14.66 0.37 6.81
CA LEU A 265 15.21 1.34 5.87
C LEU A 265 14.45 2.68 5.85
N LEU A 266 13.29 2.76 6.49
CA LEU A 266 12.55 4.01 6.62
C LEU A 266 13.21 4.91 7.67
N LYS A 267 13.38 6.19 7.34
CA LYS A 267 13.87 7.22 8.29
C LYS A 267 12.85 7.59 9.37
N VAL A 268 11.61 7.14 9.22
CA VAL A 268 10.50 7.42 10.13
C VAL A 268 10.13 6.13 10.87
N SER A 269 9.80 6.23 12.16
CA SER A 269 9.34 5.06 12.92
C SER A 269 7.99 4.59 12.41
N ASN A 270 7.93 3.36 11.90
CA ASN A 270 6.71 2.75 11.37
C ASN A 270 6.17 1.61 12.24
N GLN A 271 6.70 1.47 13.47
CA GLN A 271 6.25 0.43 14.40
C GLN A 271 4.75 0.54 14.68
N LYS A 272 4.20 1.76 14.72
CA LYS A 272 2.78 2.02 14.92
C LYS A 272 1.94 1.53 13.73
N THR A 273 2.36 1.85 12.50
CA THR A 273 1.69 1.38 11.27
C THR A 273 1.73 -0.15 11.15
N VAL A 274 2.88 -0.76 11.44
CA VAL A 274 3.03 -2.22 11.45
C VAL A 274 2.15 -2.85 12.53
N HIS A 275 2.08 -2.24 13.72
CA HIS A 275 1.22 -2.71 14.81
C HIS A 275 -0.27 -2.56 14.48
N ALA A 276 -0.69 -1.44 13.89
CA ALA A 276 -2.06 -1.18 13.46
C ALA A 276 -2.51 -2.22 12.42
N ILE A 277 -1.66 -2.52 11.42
CA ILE A 277 -1.95 -3.58 10.45
C ILE A 277 -2.01 -4.93 11.14
N LYS A 278 -1.06 -5.25 12.03
CA LYS A 278 -1.08 -6.51 12.77
C LYS A 278 -2.39 -6.69 13.52
N ASN A 279 -2.88 -5.65 14.19
CA ASN A 279 -4.15 -5.68 14.93
C ASN A 279 -5.36 -5.81 13.99
N ALA A 280 -5.40 -5.04 12.89
CA ALA A 280 -6.44 -5.16 11.86
C ALA A 280 -6.51 -6.58 11.31
N VAL A 281 -5.35 -7.14 11.02
CA VAL A 281 -5.23 -8.46 10.43
C VAL A 281 -5.61 -9.56 11.43
N GLN A 282 -5.30 -9.41 12.72
CA GLN A 282 -5.73 -10.35 13.78
C GLN A 282 -7.26 -10.41 13.94
N ALA A 283 -7.97 -9.34 13.61
CA ALA A 283 -9.43 -9.29 13.66
C ALA A 283 -10.13 -9.94 12.45
N LEU A 284 -9.38 -10.47 11.47
CA LEU A 284 -9.93 -11.10 10.27
C LEU A 284 -10.16 -12.61 10.43
N HIS A 285 -11.28 -13.11 9.89
CA HIS A 285 -11.51 -14.55 9.75
C HIS A 285 -10.58 -15.19 8.71
N GLY A 286 -10.15 -16.44 8.93
CA GLY A 286 -9.28 -17.18 8.00
C GLY A 286 -7.80 -16.76 8.05
N TYR A 287 -7.40 -16.07 9.12
CA TYR A 287 -6.07 -15.54 9.32
C TYR A 287 -5.07 -16.59 9.83
N GLN A 288 -3.85 -16.56 9.29
CA GLN A 288 -2.68 -17.24 9.87
C GLN A 288 -1.76 -16.22 10.54
N PRO A 289 -1.12 -16.54 11.69
CA PRO A 289 -0.19 -15.63 12.35
C PRO A 289 0.80 -14.99 11.38
N PRO A 290 1.07 -13.68 11.53
CA PRO A 290 1.86 -12.95 10.56
C PRO A 290 3.29 -13.44 10.63
N LYS A 291 3.91 -13.62 9.47
CA LYS A 291 5.33 -13.93 9.39
C LYS A 291 6.11 -12.64 9.25
N HIS A 292 7.30 -12.63 9.81
CA HIS A 292 8.26 -11.54 9.73
C HIS A 292 9.51 -12.08 9.06
N ILE A 293 9.98 -11.40 8.01
CA ILE A 293 11.15 -11.79 7.24
C ILE A 293 12.00 -10.57 6.89
N ASN A 294 13.28 -10.80 6.61
CA ASN A 294 14.10 -9.84 5.88
C ASN A 294 14.03 -10.20 4.39
N ILE A 295 13.22 -9.46 3.62
CA ILE A 295 12.94 -9.80 2.21
C ILE A 295 14.18 -9.66 1.34
N GLY A 296 15.03 -8.66 1.58
CA GLY A 296 16.29 -8.47 0.87
C GLY A 296 17.22 -9.67 1.07
N GLN A 297 17.32 -10.18 2.30
CA GLN A 297 18.13 -11.37 2.59
C GLN A 297 17.57 -12.63 1.91
N TYR A 298 16.25 -12.77 1.91
CA TYR A 298 15.58 -13.87 1.22
C TYR A 298 15.89 -13.82 -0.28
N ILE A 299 15.78 -12.64 -0.90
CA ILE A 299 16.09 -12.43 -2.32
C ILE A 299 17.55 -12.75 -2.61
N TYR A 300 18.49 -12.23 -1.82
CA TYR A 300 19.92 -12.50 -1.98
C TYR A 300 20.23 -14.01 -1.99
N SER A 301 19.51 -14.77 -1.18
CA SER A 301 19.70 -16.22 -1.04
C SER A 301 19.03 -17.03 -2.15
N ASN A 302 17.96 -16.53 -2.76
CA ASN A 302 17.09 -17.28 -3.68
C ASN A 302 17.11 -16.78 -5.14
N VAL A 303 17.89 -15.74 -5.44
CA VAL A 303 18.08 -15.19 -6.80
C VAL A 303 19.58 -15.20 -7.13
N PRO A 304 20.16 -16.34 -7.52
CA PRO A 304 21.61 -16.49 -7.71
C PRO A 304 22.20 -15.50 -8.70
N SER A 305 21.54 -15.25 -9.84
CA SER A 305 22.06 -14.33 -10.87
C SER A 305 22.13 -12.87 -10.39
N LEU A 306 21.38 -12.51 -9.34
CA LEU A 306 21.40 -11.14 -8.80
C LEU A 306 22.73 -10.81 -8.11
N LYS A 307 23.48 -11.83 -7.64
CA LYS A 307 24.71 -11.63 -6.87
C LYS A 307 25.80 -10.90 -7.64
N GLU A 308 25.82 -11.01 -8.97
CA GLU A 308 26.74 -10.27 -9.84
C GLU A 308 26.53 -8.74 -9.77
N PHE A 309 25.34 -8.31 -9.34
CA PHE A 309 24.94 -6.91 -9.22
C PHE A 309 24.99 -6.40 -7.76
N CYS A 310 25.31 -7.27 -6.81
CA CYS A 310 25.43 -6.92 -5.40
C CYS A 310 26.85 -6.43 -5.10
N GLU A 311 26.97 -5.35 -4.34
CA GLU A 311 28.24 -4.91 -3.78
C GLU A 311 28.75 -5.94 -2.74
N PRO A 312 30.07 -6.20 -2.63
CA PRO A 312 30.64 -7.03 -1.58
C PRO A 312 30.27 -6.45 -0.21
N ALA A 313 29.60 -7.24 0.64
CA ALA A 313 28.99 -6.72 1.86
C ALA A 313 29.04 -7.72 3.01
N THR A 314 28.87 -7.22 4.24
CA THR A 314 28.65 -8.08 5.41
C THR A 314 27.25 -8.74 5.35
N LYS A 315 27.02 -9.83 6.10
CA LYS A 315 25.71 -10.53 6.11
C LYS A 315 24.50 -9.64 6.38
N LEU A 316 24.66 -8.54 7.12
CA LEU A 316 23.57 -7.60 7.41
C LEU A 316 23.30 -6.63 6.24
N GLU A 317 24.33 -6.36 5.44
CA GLU A 317 24.27 -5.46 4.28
C GLU A 317 23.85 -6.19 3.00
N GLU A 318 23.96 -7.52 2.96
CA GLU A 318 23.50 -8.37 1.85
C GLU A 318 22.05 -8.07 1.43
N GLY A 319 21.14 -7.91 2.39
CA GLY A 319 19.73 -7.62 2.09
C GLY A 319 19.51 -6.24 1.46
N THR A 320 20.20 -5.21 1.95
CA THR A 320 20.11 -3.86 1.37
C THR A 320 20.77 -3.82 -0.02
N SER A 321 21.89 -4.53 -0.18
CA SER A 321 22.59 -4.71 -1.46
C SER A 321 21.69 -5.38 -2.49
N ALA A 322 20.95 -6.43 -2.11
CA ALA A 322 20.00 -7.11 -3.00
C ALA A 322 18.83 -6.19 -3.44
N LEU A 323 18.25 -5.40 -2.54
CA LEU A 323 17.20 -4.43 -2.90
C LEU A 323 17.71 -3.35 -3.86
N LYS A 324 18.95 -2.89 -3.65
CA LYS A 324 19.63 -1.96 -4.57
C LYS A 324 19.87 -2.63 -5.93
N ALA A 325 20.36 -3.86 -5.95
CA ALA A 325 20.59 -4.64 -7.17
C ALA A 325 19.32 -4.84 -7.99
N ILE A 326 18.17 -5.13 -7.34
CA ILE A 326 16.87 -5.20 -8.02
C ILE A 326 16.54 -3.89 -8.73
N SER A 327 16.73 -2.76 -8.05
CA SER A 327 16.49 -1.44 -8.63
C SER A 327 17.36 -1.20 -9.85
N THR A 328 18.65 -1.55 -9.74
CA THR A 328 19.61 -1.47 -10.85
C THR A 328 19.16 -2.32 -12.05
N VAL A 329 18.84 -3.60 -11.84
CA VAL A 329 18.42 -4.51 -12.92
C VAL A 329 17.14 -4.03 -13.59
N MET A 330 16.16 -3.55 -12.81
CA MET A 330 14.93 -2.95 -13.33
C MET A 330 15.22 -1.75 -14.25
N LEU A 331 16.07 -0.82 -13.81
CA LEU A 331 16.44 0.35 -14.62
C LEU A 331 17.28 -0.02 -15.85
N LEU A 332 18.12 -1.06 -15.78
CA LEU A 332 18.89 -1.55 -16.93
C LEU A 332 17.96 -2.18 -18.00
N LEU A 333 16.97 -2.96 -17.59
CA LEU A 333 15.93 -3.48 -18.51
C LEU A 333 15.17 -2.33 -19.16
N GLN A 334 14.74 -1.35 -18.37
CA GLN A 334 14.05 -0.16 -18.87
C GLN A 334 14.87 0.55 -19.94
N ARG A 335 16.16 0.83 -19.67
CA ARG A 335 17.08 1.48 -20.61
C ARG A 335 17.24 0.69 -21.91
N TYR A 336 17.47 -0.62 -21.79
CA TYR A 336 17.67 -1.50 -22.94
C TYR A 336 16.43 -1.53 -23.85
N GLU A 337 15.26 -1.73 -23.27
CA GLU A 337 14.01 -1.84 -24.03
C GLU A 337 13.58 -0.49 -24.59
N PHE A 338 13.71 0.60 -23.81
CA PHE A 338 13.45 1.95 -24.30
C PHE A 338 14.33 2.27 -25.52
N LYS A 339 15.63 1.95 -25.45
CA LYS A 339 16.55 2.11 -26.59
C LYS A 339 16.06 1.32 -27.81
N ALA A 340 15.69 0.06 -27.63
CA ALA A 340 15.20 -0.78 -28.73
C ALA A 340 13.95 -0.20 -29.41
N ASN A 341 13.12 0.53 -28.68
CA ASN A 341 11.87 1.11 -29.18
C ASN A 341 12.03 2.50 -29.79
N HIS A 342 12.89 3.34 -29.21
CA HIS A 342 12.82 4.79 -29.40
C HIS A 342 14.15 5.43 -29.84
N GLU A 343 15.25 4.68 -29.96
CA GLU A 343 16.57 5.20 -30.32
C GLU A 343 16.56 5.98 -31.63
N GLU A 344 15.90 5.45 -32.67
CA GLU A 344 15.82 6.11 -33.98
C GLU A 344 15.12 7.47 -33.87
N TRP A 345 13.99 7.53 -33.18
CA TRP A 345 13.22 8.75 -32.99
C TRP A 345 14.01 9.79 -32.18
N VAL A 346 14.62 9.39 -31.06
CA VAL A 346 15.42 10.31 -30.23
C VAL A 346 16.58 10.89 -31.01
N ASN A 347 17.29 10.08 -31.80
CA ASN A 347 18.44 10.52 -32.58
C ASN A 347 18.06 11.44 -33.76
N THR A 348 16.92 11.16 -34.39
CA THR A 348 16.44 11.91 -35.57
C THR A 348 15.80 13.24 -35.17
N VAL A 349 14.88 13.19 -34.19
CA VAL A 349 14.06 14.35 -33.81
C VAL A 349 14.77 15.24 -32.80
N LYS A 350 15.67 14.69 -31.98
CA LYS A 350 16.38 15.40 -30.90
C LYS A 350 15.39 16.19 -30.02
N PRO A 351 14.44 15.49 -29.37
CA PRO A 351 13.33 16.13 -28.69
C PRO A 351 13.81 17.08 -27.59
N LYS A 352 13.06 18.16 -27.38
CA LYS A 352 13.30 19.04 -26.24
C LYS A 352 12.81 18.35 -24.96
N LEU A 353 13.72 18.08 -24.03
CA LEU A 353 13.45 17.35 -22.79
C LEU A 353 13.78 18.20 -21.54
N GLY A 354 13.08 17.94 -20.44
CA GLY A 354 13.47 18.41 -19.10
C GLY A 354 14.87 17.92 -18.70
N LEU A 355 15.55 18.65 -17.83
CA LEU A 355 16.96 18.40 -17.48
C LEU A 355 17.21 16.96 -16.96
N ASP A 356 16.39 16.53 -16.00
CA ASP A 356 16.45 15.19 -15.41
C ASP A 356 16.08 14.10 -16.42
N ILE A 357 15.05 14.34 -17.22
CA ILE A 357 14.62 13.39 -18.26
C ILE A 357 15.68 13.23 -19.36
N SER A 358 16.29 14.34 -19.80
CA SER A 358 17.33 14.33 -20.83
C SER A 358 18.51 13.43 -20.44
N THR A 359 18.91 13.45 -19.16
CA THR A 359 19.97 12.59 -18.63
C THR A 359 19.58 11.11 -18.71
N ARG A 360 18.35 10.76 -18.33
CA ARG A 360 17.85 9.38 -18.34
C ARG A 360 17.69 8.83 -19.76
N VAL A 361 17.14 9.64 -20.67
CA VAL A 361 16.99 9.28 -22.08
C VAL A 361 18.35 9.08 -22.74
N LEU A 362 19.33 9.96 -22.47
CA LEU A 362 20.70 9.78 -22.98
C LEU A 362 21.36 8.52 -22.43
N GLN A 363 21.16 8.20 -21.14
CA GLN A 363 21.65 6.95 -20.55
C GLN A 363 21.00 5.71 -21.21
N ALA A 364 19.71 5.79 -21.56
CA ALA A 364 19.02 4.72 -22.26
C ALA A 364 19.53 4.55 -23.69
N VAL A 365 19.58 5.63 -24.48
CA VAL A 365 20.03 5.57 -25.88
C VAL A 365 21.49 5.17 -26.01
N ASN A 366 22.36 5.56 -25.07
CA ASN A 366 23.77 5.14 -25.05
C ASN A 366 24.00 3.78 -24.38
N PHE A 367 22.95 3.06 -23.99
CA PHE A 367 23.09 1.78 -23.30
C PHE A 367 23.79 0.71 -24.18
N ALA A 368 24.76 0.01 -23.59
CA ALA A 368 25.49 -1.09 -24.23
C ALA A 368 24.70 -2.41 -24.12
N ARG A 369 24.68 -3.21 -25.19
CA ARG A 369 23.86 -4.45 -25.28
C ARG A 369 24.46 -5.66 -24.56
N GLU A 370 25.22 -5.44 -23.49
CA GLU A 370 25.89 -6.51 -22.74
C GLU A 370 25.00 -7.04 -21.62
N ASN A 371 25.15 -8.32 -21.27
CA ASN A 371 24.50 -8.98 -20.12
C ASN A 371 22.95 -8.99 -20.10
N ILE A 372 22.28 -8.68 -21.21
CA ILE A 372 20.81 -8.65 -21.32
C ILE A 372 20.14 -9.96 -20.89
N LYS A 373 20.73 -11.10 -21.27
CA LYS A 373 20.23 -12.43 -20.87
C LYS A 373 20.21 -12.60 -19.36
N SER A 374 21.22 -12.07 -18.65
CA SER A 374 21.30 -12.12 -17.19
C SER A 374 20.18 -11.28 -16.56
N LEU A 375 19.88 -10.10 -17.11
CA LEU A 375 18.79 -9.24 -16.62
C LEU A 375 17.42 -9.95 -16.64
N TYR A 376 17.10 -10.63 -17.76
CA TYR A 376 15.86 -11.41 -17.86
C TYR A 376 15.87 -12.67 -16.98
N ALA A 377 17.03 -13.31 -16.79
CA ALA A 377 17.17 -14.45 -15.88
C ALA A 377 16.86 -14.03 -14.44
N ILE A 378 17.44 -12.93 -13.96
CA ILE A 378 17.18 -12.36 -12.63
C ILE A 378 15.70 -12.08 -12.42
N ARG A 379 15.03 -11.49 -13.41
CA ARG A 379 13.58 -11.25 -13.37
C ARG A 379 12.78 -12.54 -13.17
N ASN A 380 13.12 -13.60 -13.90
CA ASN A 380 12.42 -14.89 -13.80
C ASN A 380 12.72 -15.61 -12.48
N GLU A 381 13.97 -15.57 -12.02
CA GLU A 381 14.38 -16.11 -10.72
C GLU A 381 13.68 -15.38 -9.57
N LEU A 382 13.63 -14.04 -9.59
CA LEU A 382 12.93 -13.25 -8.57
C LEU A 382 11.43 -13.57 -8.54
N ARG A 383 10.79 -13.73 -9.71
CA ARG A 383 9.39 -14.18 -9.79
C ARG A 383 9.21 -15.54 -9.13
N ALA A 384 10.09 -16.50 -9.44
CA ALA A 384 10.02 -17.84 -8.86
C ALA A 384 10.24 -17.80 -7.33
N ALA A 385 11.21 -17.02 -6.86
CA ALA A 385 11.48 -16.84 -5.43
C ALA A 385 10.26 -16.26 -4.69
N LEU A 386 9.65 -15.19 -5.19
CA LEU A 386 8.45 -14.62 -4.56
C LEU A 386 7.24 -15.55 -4.63
N LYS A 387 7.07 -16.31 -5.73
CA LYS A 387 6.04 -17.34 -5.82
C LYS A 387 6.23 -18.43 -4.77
N ASN A 388 7.48 -18.87 -4.53
CA ASN A 388 7.77 -19.87 -3.50
C ASN A 388 7.54 -19.33 -2.08
N LEU A 389 7.89 -18.07 -1.83
CA LEU A 389 7.68 -17.39 -0.56
C LEU A 389 6.19 -17.22 -0.24
N LEU A 390 5.43 -16.64 -1.17
CA LEU A 390 4.04 -16.22 -0.94
C LEU A 390 3.04 -17.33 -1.23
N LYS A 391 3.36 -18.25 -2.14
CA LYS A 391 2.43 -19.28 -2.63
C LYS A 391 1.12 -18.61 -3.07
N ASP A 392 -0.01 -19.28 -2.92
CA ASP A 392 -1.32 -18.77 -3.40
C ASP A 392 -2.09 -17.96 -2.35
N THR A 393 -1.53 -17.75 -1.15
CA THR A 393 -2.27 -17.16 0.00
C THR A 393 -1.46 -16.08 0.74
N GLY A 394 -0.20 -15.91 0.37
CA GLY A 394 0.73 -14.97 0.98
C GLY A 394 0.53 -13.56 0.45
N ILE A 395 0.56 -12.60 1.37
CA ILE A 395 0.56 -11.17 1.06
C ILE A 395 1.78 -10.57 1.75
N LEU A 396 2.77 -10.17 0.95
CA LEU A 396 3.94 -9.44 1.43
C LEU A 396 3.52 -8.00 1.72
N VAL A 397 3.85 -7.50 2.90
CA VAL A 397 3.61 -6.12 3.33
C VAL A 397 4.95 -5.42 3.45
N LEU A 398 5.10 -4.33 2.71
CA LEU A 398 6.29 -3.47 2.73
C LEU A 398 5.88 -2.01 2.48
N PRO A 399 6.72 -1.03 2.79
CA PRO A 399 6.48 0.36 2.40
C PRO A 399 6.42 0.52 0.89
N THR A 400 5.49 1.32 0.37
CA THR A 400 5.45 1.62 -1.08
C THR A 400 6.59 2.54 -1.48
N THR A 401 6.87 3.55 -0.64
CA THR A 401 7.86 4.59 -0.92
C THR A 401 8.67 4.87 0.34
N ALA A 402 9.97 5.12 0.20
CA ALA A 402 10.89 5.33 1.32
C ALA A 402 10.99 6.79 1.80
N GLY A 403 10.17 7.70 1.27
CA GLY A 403 10.25 9.12 1.58
C GLY A 403 8.96 9.88 1.32
N TYR A 404 8.88 11.07 1.90
CA TYR A 404 7.82 12.05 1.71
C TYR A 404 8.01 12.77 0.35
N PRO A 405 6.93 13.27 -0.29
CA PRO A 405 7.04 14.06 -1.50
C PRO A 405 8.05 15.22 -1.35
N LEU A 406 8.89 15.42 -2.35
CA LEU A 406 9.79 16.57 -2.40
C LEU A 406 9.02 17.85 -2.66
N LYS A 407 9.61 18.99 -2.27
CA LYS A 407 9.19 20.30 -2.79
C LYS A 407 9.44 20.35 -4.30
N ARG A 408 8.51 20.95 -5.04
CA ARG A 408 8.64 21.22 -6.48
C ARG A 408 9.90 22.01 -6.78
N ASN A 409 10.52 21.73 -7.92
CA ASN A 409 11.77 22.32 -8.37
C ASN A 409 12.94 22.17 -7.38
N SER A 410 12.84 21.25 -6.41
CA SER A 410 13.94 20.97 -5.49
C SER A 410 15.14 20.42 -6.25
N LYS A 411 16.35 20.89 -5.92
CA LYS A 411 17.60 20.33 -6.47
C LYS A 411 17.82 18.87 -6.03
N GLU A 412 17.18 18.44 -4.95
CA GLU A 412 17.26 17.04 -4.48
C GLU A 412 16.71 16.04 -5.50
N ARG A 413 15.84 16.48 -6.42
CA ARG A 413 15.32 15.63 -7.51
C ARG A 413 16.41 15.18 -8.49
N LEU A 414 17.54 15.87 -8.54
CA LEU A 414 18.71 15.51 -9.35
C LEU A 414 19.66 14.56 -8.62
N SER A 415 19.38 14.24 -7.34
CA SER A 415 20.22 13.34 -6.55
C SER A 415 19.82 11.88 -6.77
N SER A 416 20.79 11.03 -7.10
CA SER A 416 20.59 9.57 -7.20
C SER A 416 20.01 8.99 -5.91
N GLY A 417 20.37 9.57 -4.76
CA GLY A 417 19.91 9.10 -3.45
C GLY A 417 18.39 9.19 -3.25
N PHE A 418 17.67 10.13 -3.88
CA PHE A 418 16.21 10.20 -3.77
C PHE A 418 15.55 9.05 -4.55
N GLU A 419 15.97 8.85 -5.78
CA GLU A 419 15.45 7.82 -6.68
C GLU A 419 15.78 6.40 -6.18
N ASP A 420 17.03 6.17 -5.75
CA ASP A 420 17.47 4.90 -5.17
C ASP A 420 16.60 4.49 -3.98
N ARG A 421 16.12 5.45 -3.20
CA ARG A 421 15.20 5.20 -2.08
C ARG A 421 13.82 4.79 -2.57
N MET A 422 13.33 5.40 -3.65
CA MET A 422 12.02 5.07 -4.22
C MET A 422 12.02 3.69 -4.88
N TYR A 423 13.03 3.39 -5.70
CA TYR A 423 13.08 2.18 -6.52
C TYR A 423 13.28 0.89 -5.73
N LYS A 424 13.92 0.95 -4.55
CA LYS A 424 14.20 -0.24 -3.71
C LYS A 424 12.95 -1.05 -3.38
N PHE A 425 11.82 -0.38 -3.13
CA PHE A 425 10.59 -1.05 -2.73
C PHE A 425 9.71 -1.37 -3.93
N VAL A 426 9.48 -0.40 -4.80
CA VAL A 426 8.67 -0.61 -6.01
C VAL A 426 9.29 -1.62 -6.97
N GLY A 427 10.62 -1.79 -6.93
CA GLY A 427 11.37 -2.77 -7.70
C GLY A 427 10.97 -4.22 -7.41
N VAL A 428 10.51 -4.52 -6.19
CA VAL A 428 10.12 -5.90 -5.80
C VAL A 428 8.98 -6.42 -6.68
N ALA A 429 7.89 -5.66 -6.83
CA ALA A 429 6.77 -6.05 -7.70
C ALA A 429 7.02 -5.75 -9.18
N ALA A 430 7.74 -4.66 -9.50
CA ALA A 430 8.05 -4.31 -10.89
C ALA A 430 8.89 -5.40 -11.58
N LEU A 431 10.03 -5.76 -10.98
CA LEU A 431 10.95 -6.72 -11.58
C LEU A 431 10.39 -8.15 -11.52
N SER A 432 9.76 -8.57 -10.42
CA SER A 432 9.16 -9.91 -10.33
C SER A 432 7.91 -10.08 -11.21
N GLY A 433 7.22 -8.97 -11.51
CA GLY A 433 5.91 -8.99 -12.15
C GLY A 433 4.78 -9.43 -11.23
N CYS A 434 4.97 -9.45 -9.90
CA CYS A 434 3.90 -9.70 -8.94
C CYS A 434 2.83 -8.59 -8.98
N CYS A 435 1.61 -8.91 -8.54
CA CYS A 435 0.55 -7.92 -8.37
C CYS A 435 0.69 -7.20 -7.03
N GLU A 436 0.27 -5.94 -6.98
CA GLU A 436 0.44 -5.07 -5.81
C GLU A 436 -0.75 -4.13 -5.65
N VAL A 437 -1.21 -3.95 -4.41
CA VAL A 437 -2.08 -2.84 -4.02
C VAL A 437 -1.29 -1.88 -3.15
N THR A 438 -1.28 -0.60 -3.52
CA THR A 438 -0.84 0.50 -2.66
C THR A 438 -2.01 1.01 -1.85
N ILE A 439 -1.84 1.08 -0.53
CA ILE A 439 -2.84 1.59 0.42
C ILE A 439 -2.25 2.78 1.17
N PRO A 440 -2.88 3.97 1.10
CA PRO A 440 -2.49 5.11 1.91
C PRO A 440 -2.92 4.88 3.36
N MET A 441 -2.05 5.22 4.30
CA MET A 441 -2.36 5.19 5.74
C MET A 441 -2.55 6.63 6.22
N GLU A 442 -3.80 7.00 6.49
CA GLU A 442 -4.14 8.33 7.00
C GLU A 442 -3.92 8.37 8.52
N ASN A 443 -3.11 9.33 8.96
CA ASN A 443 -2.56 9.56 10.31
C ASN A 443 -1.32 8.74 10.68
N LEU A 444 -0.21 9.48 10.80
CA LEU A 444 0.91 9.33 11.74
C LEU A 444 2.01 10.29 11.24
N ASP A 445 1.83 11.61 11.49
CA ASP A 445 2.73 12.73 11.15
C ASP A 445 3.13 12.95 9.67
N HIS A 446 3.07 11.93 8.82
CA HIS A 446 3.42 11.91 7.40
C HIS A 446 2.51 10.92 6.65
N HIS A 447 2.20 11.20 5.38
CA HIS A 447 1.50 10.23 4.51
C HIS A 447 2.44 9.07 4.20
N VAL A 448 2.23 7.93 4.87
CA VAL A 448 2.93 6.67 4.57
C VAL A 448 1.95 5.78 3.81
N SER A 449 2.39 5.24 2.67
CA SER A 449 1.63 4.23 1.95
C SER A 449 2.34 2.89 2.02
N LEU A 450 1.55 1.83 2.12
CA LEU A 450 2.03 0.46 2.22
C LEU A 450 1.58 -0.36 1.01
N SER A 451 2.50 -1.18 0.54
CA SER A 451 2.33 -2.12 -0.56
C SER A 451 1.95 -3.48 -0.02
N PHE A 452 0.87 -4.03 -0.55
CA PHE A 452 0.42 -5.39 -0.34
C PHE A 452 0.68 -6.15 -1.64
N VAL A 453 1.71 -6.99 -1.65
CA VAL A 453 2.17 -7.72 -2.85
C VAL A 453 1.77 -9.19 -2.74
N ALA A 454 1.11 -9.72 -3.76
CA ALA A 454 0.79 -11.14 -3.86
C ALA A 454 1.51 -11.76 -5.07
N ALA A 455 1.69 -13.08 -5.06
CA ALA A 455 2.39 -13.79 -6.12
C ALA A 455 1.79 -13.50 -7.51
N HIS A 456 2.63 -13.52 -8.55
CA HIS A 456 2.19 -13.38 -9.95
C HIS A 456 1.00 -14.32 -10.25
N GLY A 457 -0.06 -13.75 -10.82
CA GLY A 457 -1.33 -14.42 -11.12
C GLY A 457 -2.37 -14.42 -9.99
N SER A 458 -2.04 -13.86 -8.81
CA SER A 458 -2.94 -13.80 -7.64
C SER A 458 -3.76 -12.50 -7.58
N ASP A 459 -3.98 -11.84 -8.71
CA ASP A 459 -4.57 -10.50 -8.81
C ASP A 459 -5.96 -10.38 -8.18
N LYS A 460 -6.87 -11.29 -8.56
CA LYS A 460 -8.24 -11.31 -8.01
C LYS A 460 -8.25 -11.68 -6.53
N PHE A 461 -7.35 -12.55 -6.10
CA PHE A 461 -7.16 -12.85 -4.69
C PHE A 461 -6.77 -11.56 -3.95
N LEU A 462 -5.76 -10.84 -4.41
CA LEU A 462 -5.30 -9.62 -3.75
C LEU A 462 -6.38 -8.53 -3.72
N LEU A 463 -7.03 -8.23 -4.84
CA LEU A 463 -8.10 -7.22 -4.89
C LEU A 463 -9.27 -7.55 -3.97
N ARG A 464 -9.70 -8.82 -3.95
CA ARG A 464 -10.78 -9.25 -3.08
C ARG A 464 -10.38 -9.12 -1.62
N ASN A 465 -9.15 -9.53 -1.29
CA ASN A 465 -8.63 -9.42 0.05
C ASN A 465 -8.65 -7.97 0.54
N ILE A 466 -8.15 -7.03 -0.27
CA ILE A 466 -8.16 -5.62 0.10
C ILE A 466 -9.58 -5.08 0.24
N LEU A 467 -10.51 -5.43 -0.67
CA LEU A 467 -11.90 -5.01 -0.54
C LEU A 467 -12.50 -5.43 0.82
N ASP A 468 -12.23 -6.66 1.26
CA ASP A 468 -12.74 -7.19 2.52
C ASP A 468 -12.05 -6.56 3.76
N THR A 469 -10.79 -6.10 3.65
CA THR A 469 -9.98 -5.69 4.81
C THR A 469 -9.78 -4.18 4.94
N TYR A 470 -10.02 -3.42 3.87
CA TYR A 470 -9.62 -2.02 3.80
C TYR A 470 -10.19 -1.18 4.94
N SER A 471 -11.49 -1.28 5.23
CA SER A 471 -12.12 -0.51 6.32
C SER A 471 -11.50 -0.83 7.68
N LEU A 472 -11.27 -2.12 7.95
CA LEU A 472 -10.68 -2.56 9.22
C LEU A 472 -9.23 -2.08 9.38
N ILE A 473 -8.45 -2.06 8.29
CA ILE A 473 -7.09 -1.50 8.30
C ILE A 473 -7.16 0.00 8.61
N GLN A 474 -8.02 0.76 7.94
CA GLN A 474 -8.15 2.19 8.18
C GLN A 474 -8.62 2.49 9.61
N ASP A 475 -9.61 1.76 10.12
CA ASP A 475 -10.12 1.92 11.49
C ASP A 475 -9.02 1.72 12.54
N GLN A 476 -8.17 0.69 12.37
CA GLN A 476 -7.07 0.41 13.29
C GLN A 476 -5.94 1.44 13.19
N VAL A 477 -5.67 1.98 12.00
CA VAL A 477 -4.71 3.08 11.84
C VAL A 477 -5.22 4.34 12.55
N VAL A 478 -6.50 4.67 12.39
CA VAL A 478 -7.14 5.80 13.09
C VAL A 478 -7.16 5.59 14.61
N LEU A 479 -7.39 4.37 15.08
CA LEU A 479 -7.30 4.05 16.52
C LEU A 479 -5.88 4.23 17.04
N ALA A 480 -4.89 3.73 16.31
CA ALA A 480 -3.48 3.87 16.68
C ALA A 480 -3.03 5.34 16.74
N SER A 481 -3.55 6.20 15.87
CA SER A 481 -3.25 7.64 15.90
C SER A 481 -3.99 8.40 17.01
N LYS A 482 -5.23 8.02 17.34
CA LYS A 482 -6.00 8.68 18.42
C LYS A 482 -5.40 8.47 19.79
N LEU A 483 -4.79 7.31 20.04
CA LEU A 483 -4.03 7.03 21.26
C LEU A 483 -2.87 8.01 21.49
N GLU A 484 -2.47 8.80 20.49
CA GLU A 484 -1.44 9.86 20.60
C GLU A 484 -2.00 11.22 21.01
N THR A 485 -3.29 11.48 20.79
CA THR A 485 -3.91 12.81 20.99
C THR A 485 -4.59 12.98 22.35
N ALA A 486 -4.65 11.93 23.17
CA ALA A 486 -5.08 12.06 24.55
C ALA A 486 -4.04 12.88 25.33
N PRO A 487 -4.44 13.87 26.15
CA PRO A 487 -3.50 14.62 26.95
C PRO A 487 -2.75 13.65 27.86
N VAL A 488 -1.44 13.58 27.66
CA VAL A 488 -0.52 12.77 28.45
C VAL A 488 -0.60 13.28 29.89
N THR A 489 -1.42 12.64 30.72
CA THR A 489 -1.07 12.54 32.13
C THR A 489 0.26 11.79 32.18
N ASN A 490 1.24 12.31 32.92
CA ASN A 490 2.65 11.88 33.05
C ASN A 490 2.91 10.40 33.42
N VAL A 491 1.97 9.50 33.21
CA VAL A 491 2.01 8.09 33.57
C VAL A 491 2.49 7.21 32.38
N ASP A 492 2.15 7.54 31.13
CA ASP A 492 2.39 6.62 29.99
C ASP A 492 3.79 6.67 29.35
N VAL A 493 4.57 7.74 29.59
CA VAL A 493 5.98 7.81 29.14
C VAL A 493 6.86 6.91 30.02
N ASP A 494 6.58 6.85 31.32
CA ASP A 494 7.33 6.05 32.27
C ASP A 494 7.05 4.55 32.13
N VAL A 495 5.83 4.16 31.73
CA VAL A 495 5.45 2.75 31.53
C VAL A 495 6.16 2.09 30.33
N ASN A 496 6.36 2.81 29.22
CA ASN A 496 7.08 2.26 28.06
C ASN A 496 8.60 2.17 28.32
N ALA A 497 9.16 3.11 29.07
CA ALA A 497 10.55 3.07 29.48
C ALA A 497 10.81 1.97 30.53
N SER A 498 9.90 1.77 31.49
CA SER A 498 10.00 0.71 32.49
C SER A 498 9.92 -0.70 31.87
N GLU A 499 9.08 -0.89 30.85
CA GLU A 499 8.97 -2.16 30.12
C GLU A 499 10.24 -2.51 29.32
N LEU A 500 10.88 -1.52 28.69
CA LEU A 500 12.16 -1.72 28.00
C LEU A 500 13.29 -2.07 28.98
N LEU A 501 13.31 -1.43 30.16
CA LEU A 501 14.27 -1.72 31.22
C LEU A 501 14.06 -3.11 31.81
N LYS A 502 12.81 -3.56 31.99
CA LYS A 502 12.50 -4.95 32.34
C LYS A 502 13.10 -5.93 31.33
N GLU A 503 12.93 -5.72 30.03
CA GLU A 503 13.49 -6.64 29.02
C GLU A 503 15.03 -6.66 29.01
N LYS A 504 15.67 -5.51 29.24
CA LYS A 504 17.12 -5.45 29.46
C LYS A 504 17.54 -6.24 30.71
N GLY A 505 16.78 -6.10 31.81
CA GLY A 505 16.95 -6.87 33.03
C GLY A 505 16.81 -8.38 32.79
N ASN A 506 15.77 -8.82 32.06
CA ASN A 506 15.54 -10.22 31.69
C ASN A 506 16.71 -10.79 30.89
N SER A 507 17.25 -10.00 29.95
CA SER A 507 18.42 -10.38 29.15
C SER A 507 19.71 -10.48 29.98
N ALA A 508 19.92 -9.56 30.93
CA ALA A 508 21.03 -9.64 31.88
C ALA A 508 20.91 -10.86 32.82
N PHE A 509 19.69 -11.15 33.30
CA PHE A 509 19.39 -12.30 34.13
C PHE A 509 19.69 -13.62 33.41
N LYS A 510 19.24 -13.78 32.16
CA LYS A 510 19.55 -14.96 31.33
C LYS A 510 21.06 -15.16 31.11
N ARG A 511 21.84 -14.07 31.09
CA ARG A 511 23.30 -14.08 30.97
C ARG A 511 24.02 -14.23 32.32
N ARG A 512 23.30 -14.51 33.41
CA ARG A 512 23.82 -14.62 34.79
C ARG A 512 24.52 -13.35 35.30
N GLN A 513 24.18 -12.19 34.73
CA GLN A 513 24.71 -10.89 35.15
C GLN A 513 23.79 -10.28 36.22
N TRP A 514 23.77 -10.88 37.41
CA TRP A 514 22.78 -10.59 38.45
C TRP A 514 22.75 -9.13 38.91
N ILE A 515 23.93 -8.52 39.10
CA ILE A 515 24.05 -7.12 39.54
C ILE A 515 23.46 -6.17 38.48
N LYS A 516 23.79 -6.38 37.21
CA LYS A 516 23.22 -5.58 36.10
C LYS A 516 21.73 -5.80 35.92
N ALA A 517 21.24 -7.03 36.15
CA ALA A 517 19.81 -7.30 36.13
C ALA A 517 19.09 -6.51 37.23
N ILE A 518 19.65 -6.46 38.44
CA ILE A 518 19.12 -5.68 39.57
C ILE A 518 19.11 -4.19 39.25
N GLU A 519 20.17 -3.65 38.64
CA GLU A 519 20.22 -2.24 38.23
C GLU A 519 19.07 -1.89 37.28
N PHE A 520 18.89 -2.69 36.21
CA PHE A 520 17.82 -2.45 35.23
C PHE A 520 16.42 -2.60 35.83
N TYR A 521 16.18 -3.59 36.70
CA TYR A 521 14.88 -3.70 37.36
C TYR A 521 14.63 -2.58 38.37
N SER A 522 15.68 -2.08 39.03
CA SER A 522 15.55 -0.94 39.96
C SER A 522 15.23 0.35 39.23
N GLU A 523 15.85 0.56 38.07
CA GLU A 523 15.53 1.68 37.19
C GLU A 523 14.09 1.55 36.65
N ALA A 524 13.66 0.35 36.25
CA ALA A 524 12.27 0.11 35.85
C ALA A 524 11.26 0.44 36.96
N ILE A 525 11.56 0.05 38.20
CA ILE A 525 10.73 0.35 39.38
C ILE A 525 10.70 1.85 39.70
N SER A 526 11.81 2.56 39.48
CA SER A 526 11.86 4.02 39.71
C SER A 526 10.97 4.81 38.74
N LEU A 527 10.70 4.25 37.56
CA LEU A 527 9.79 4.82 36.56
C LEU A 527 8.34 4.35 36.78
N SER A 528 8.13 3.07 37.13
CA SER A 528 6.80 2.53 37.40
C SER A 528 6.84 1.55 38.57
N ASP A 529 6.41 2.02 39.74
CA ASP A 529 6.43 1.26 41.00
C ASP A 529 5.16 0.40 41.22
N THR A 530 4.23 0.41 40.28
CA THR A 530 2.93 -0.27 40.38
C THR A 530 2.93 -1.68 39.78
N ASN A 531 3.99 -2.11 39.10
CA ASN A 531 4.06 -3.42 38.44
C ASN A 531 4.77 -4.47 39.31
N ALA A 532 4.00 -5.41 39.85
CA ALA A 532 4.49 -6.49 40.70
C ALA A 532 5.60 -7.35 40.04
N THR A 533 5.60 -7.45 38.70
CA THR A 533 6.56 -8.27 37.95
C THR A 533 7.99 -7.78 38.09
N TYR A 534 8.20 -6.45 38.15
CA TYR A 534 9.55 -5.89 38.29
C TYR A 534 10.17 -6.27 39.63
N TYR A 535 9.37 -6.22 40.69
CA TYR A 535 9.76 -6.66 42.03
C TYR A 535 10.02 -8.16 42.08
N CYS A 536 9.17 -9.00 41.46
CA CYS A 536 9.42 -10.44 41.39
C CYS A 536 10.74 -10.77 40.66
N ASN A 537 11.01 -10.12 39.53
CA ASN A 537 12.21 -10.37 38.74
C ASN A 537 13.49 -9.88 39.46
N ARG A 538 13.39 -8.75 40.18
CA ARG A 538 14.49 -8.27 41.02
C ARG A 538 14.72 -9.15 42.25
N ALA A 539 13.66 -9.65 42.88
CA ALA A 539 13.74 -10.63 43.95
C ALA A 539 14.45 -11.90 43.50
N ALA A 540 14.14 -12.42 42.30
CA ALA A 540 14.86 -13.56 41.72
C ALA A 540 16.36 -13.28 41.59
N ALA A 541 16.74 -12.09 41.12
CA ALA A 541 18.15 -11.70 40.97
C ALA A 541 18.86 -11.54 42.33
N TYR A 542 18.16 -11.08 43.37
CA TYR A 542 18.69 -11.04 44.73
C TYR A 542 18.87 -12.44 45.34
N LEU A 543 17.99 -13.40 45.05
CA LEU A 543 18.13 -14.78 45.51
C LEU A 543 19.39 -15.44 44.93
N GLU A 544 19.69 -15.24 43.65
CA GLU A 544 20.91 -15.74 42.99
C GLU A 544 22.20 -15.16 43.60
N LEU A 545 22.11 -13.98 44.24
CA LEU A 545 23.23 -13.35 44.96
C LEU A 545 23.25 -13.64 46.47
N GLY A 546 22.34 -14.47 46.99
CA GLY A 546 22.22 -14.74 48.42
C GLY A 546 21.76 -13.53 49.25
N ARG A 547 21.14 -12.53 48.62
CA ARG A 547 20.66 -11.28 49.24
C ARG A 547 19.22 -11.44 49.73
N PHE A 548 19.04 -12.34 50.70
CA PHE A 548 17.73 -12.80 51.17
C PHE A 548 16.82 -11.70 51.73
N LYS A 549 17.38 -10.74 52.49
CA LYS A 549 16.59 -9.63 53.06
C LYS A 549 16.00 -8.71 51.98
N GLN A 550 16.76 -8.45 50.92
CA GLN A 550 16.26 -7.64 49.81
C GLN A 550 15.25 -8.40 48.96
N ALA A 551 15.46 -9.70 48.75
CA ALA A 551 14.50 -10.55 48.03
C ALA A 551 13.15 -10.64 48.76
N GLU A 552 13.16 -10.75 50.10
CA GLU A 552 11.96 -10.75 50.93
C GLU A 552 11.18 -9.45 50.80
N ALA A 553 11.85 -8.30 50.94
CA ALA A 553 11.22 -6.99 50.80
C ALA A 553 10.57 -6.78 49.42
N ASP A 554 11.21 -7.24 48.34
CA ASP A 554 10.64 -7.18 46.99
C ASP A 554 9.45 -8.14 46.82
N CYS A 555 9.48 -9.32 47.44
CA CYS A 555 8.33 -10.24 47.44
C CYS A 555 7.12 -9.64 48.18
N ASP A 556 7.35 -9.02 49.33
CA ASP A 556 6.28 -8.35 50.10
C ASP A 556 5.67 -7.21 49.30
N ARG A 557 6.50 -6.39 48.63
CA ARG A 557 6.01 -5.31 47.77
C ARG A 557 5.24 -5.85 46.56
N ALA A 558 5.69 -6.95 45.94
CA ALA A 558 4.97 -7.58 44.84
C ALA A 558 3.59 -8.10 45.25
N LEU A 559 3.47 -8.72 46.43
CA LEU A 559 2.21 -9.22 46.99
C LEU A 559 1.21 -8.11 47.33
N LEU A 560 1.72 -6.94 47.75
CA LEU A 560 0.89 -5.76 47.97
C LEU A 560 0.30 -5.20 46.67
N LEU A 561 1.01 -5.36 45.54
CA LEU A 561 0.64 -4.82 44.24
C LEU A 561 -0.28 -5.77 43.44
N ASP A 562 0.02 -7.07 43.41
CA ASP A 562 -0.83 -8.06 42.75
C ASP A 562 -0.87 -9.37 43.55
N ARG A 563 -2.06 -9.72 44.05
CA ARG A 563 -2.26 -10.96 44.81
C ARG A 563 -2.13 -12.22 43.94
N LYS A 564 -2.05 -12.12 42.61
CA LYS A 564 -1.90 -13.28 41.71
C LYS A 564 -0.46 -13.77 41.57
N VAL A 565 0.56 -12.99 41.96
CA VAL A 565 1.97 -13.45 42.01
C VAL A 565 2.29 -14.30 43.26
N ILE A 566 1.27 -14.69 44.02
CA ILE A 566 1.36 -15.60 45.18
C ILE A 566 2.14 -16.87 44.83
N ASP A 567 2.04 -17.44 43.64
CA ASP A 567 2.73 -18.68 43.28
C ASP A 567 4.25 -18.49 43.16
N PHE A 568 4.71 -17.37 42.59
CA PHE A 568 6.14 -17.04 42.52
C PHE A 568 6.70 -16.79 43.94
N CYS A 569 5.99 -16.02 44.76
CA CYS A 569 6.40 -15.74 46.12
C CYS A 569 6.34 -17.01 46.99
N ARG A 570 5.28 -17.82 46.94
CA ARG A 570 5.15 -19.08 47.71
C ARG A 570 6.14 -20.17 47.31
N CYS A 571 6.59 -20.22 46.06
CA CYS A 571 7.62 -21.18 45.66
C CYS A 571 9.02 -20.80 46.19
N ASN A 572 9.28 -19.51 46.40
CA ASN A 572 10.60 -18.99 46.81
C ASN A 572 10.67 -18.61 48.31
N ILE A 573 9.53 -18.32 48.96
CA ILE A 573 9.41 -18.07 50.41
C ILE A 573 9.90 -19.25 51.28
N PRO A 574 9.69 -20.54 50.93
CA PRO A 574 10.25 -21.66 51.67
C PRO A 574 11.78 -21.72 51.61
N VAL A 575 12.39 -21.18 50.55
CA VAL A 575 13.85 -21.03 50.40
C VAL A 575 14.35 -19.90 51.31
N LEU A 576 13.58 -18.81 51.42
CA LEU A 576 13.86 -17.68 52.33
C LEU A 576 13.70 -18.05 53.82
N LEU A 577 12.64 -18.78 54.18
CA LEU A 577 12.40 -19.27 55.55
C LEU A 577 13.39 -20.36 55.99
N ARG A 578 13.89 -21.19 55.07
CA ARG A 578 14.94 -22.16 55.39
C ARG A 578 16.28 -21.50 55.71
N VAL A 579 16.59 -20.34 55.12
CA VAL A 579 17.84 -19.61 55.40
C VAL A 579 17.75 -18.76 56.68
N THR A 580 16.57 -18.25 57.05
CA THR A 580 16.37 -17.62 58.36
C THR A 580 16.37 -18.63 59.50
N CYS A 581 15.81 -19.84 59.32
CA CYS A 581 15.96 -20.93 60.31
C CYS A 581 17.40 -21.47 60.41
N LEU A 582 18.16 -21.55 59.31
CA LEU A 582 19.58 -21.98 59.33
C LEU A 582 20.55 -20.95 59.91
N LYS A 583 20.11 -19.70 60.17
CA LYS A 583 20.87 -18.72 60.97
C LYS A 583 20.56 -18.78 62.47
N HIS A 584 19.60 -19.61 62.90
CA HIS A 584 19.20 -19.73 64.32
C HIS A 584 19.32 -21.16 64.89
N CYS A 585 19.89 -22.10 64.14
CA CYS A 585 20.32 -23.43 64.58
C CYS A 585 21.53 -23.80 63.70
N GLN A 586 22.78 -23.93 64.16
CA GLN A 586 23.35 -24.46 65.41
C GLN A 586 24.74 -23.81 65.66
N PRO A 587 25.56 -24.34 66.59
CA PRO A 587 25.47 -24.34 68.05
C PRO A 587 26.25 -23.18 68.69
#